data_AF-A0A7L2XUQ3-F1
#
_entry.id   AF-A0A7L2XUQ3-F1
#
_cell.length_a   1.000
_cell.length_b   1.000
_cell.length_c   1.000
_cell.angle_alpha   90.00
_cell.angle_beta   90.00
_cell.angle_gamma   90.00
#
_symmetry.space_group_name_H-M   'P 1'
#
loop_
_entity.id
_entity.type
_entity.pdbx_description
1 polymer ?
#
loop_
_entity_poly.entity_id
_entity_poly.type
_entity_poly.pdbx_seq_one_letter_code
_entity_poly.pdbx_strand_id
1 'polypeptide(L)'
;RVGLGGPGWVWGSWGSGAAPRVPDPCPPGHEPAGVVSLAQLYEVALAKQKDPEVATRGTALPALVGSLVGSARSLGLLVVPR
;
A
#
# COMPACT_ATOMS: atom_id res chain seq x y z
N ARG A 1 -6.20 40.75 -7.40
CA ARG A 1 -6.92 39.89 -6.44
C ARG A 1 -6.46 38.46 -6.70
N VAL A 2 -6.15 37.73 -5.63
CA VAL A 2 -5.37 36.49 -5.51
C VAL A 2 -5.81 35.36 -6.46
N GLY A 3 -4.83 34.58 -6.96
CA GLY A 3 -5.02 33.25 -7.52
C GLY A 3 -3.66 32.59 -7.81
N LEU A 4 -3.19 31.80 -6.84
CA LEU A 4 -1.87 31.20 -6.72
C LEU A 4 -1.60 30.14 -7.81
N GLY A 5 -0.34 30.08 -8.25
CA GLY A 5 0.19 29.00 -9.07
C GLY A 5 0.19 27.65 -8.34
N GLY A 6 -0.07 26.58 -9.09
CA GLY A 6 0.12 25.19 -8.69
C GLY A 6 0.79 24.42 -9.82
N PRO A 7 1.78 23.56 -9.53
CA PRO A 7 2.58 22.89 -10.54
C PRO A 7 1.81 21.78 -11.25
N GLY A 8 2.12 21.62 -12.53
CA GLY A 8 1.53 20.63 -13.41
C GLY A 8 1.76 19.20 -12.94
N TRP A 9 0.69 18.42 -12.99
CA TRP A 9 0.73 16.97 -13.03
C TRP A 9 0.00 16.56 -14.30
N VAL A 10 0.74 16.42 -15.39
CA VAL A 10 0.24 15.84 -16.63
C VAL A 10 0.23 14.32 -16.48
N TRP A 11 -0.93 13.74 -16.16
CA TRP A 11 -1.19 12.33 -16.43
C TRP A 11 -1.88 12.24 -17.78
N GLY A 12 -1.26 11.46 -18.68
CA GLY A 12 -1.67 11.35 -20.07
C GLY A 12 -3.12 10.92 -20.27
N SER A 13 -3.75 11.58 -21.23
CA SER A 13 -4.70 11.02 -22.22
C SER A 13 -5.64 9.92 -21.72
N TRP A 14 -6.77 10.32 -21.13
CA TRP A 14 -7.95 9.45 -21.06
C TRP A 14 -8.74 9.60 -22.37
N GLY A 15 -8.46 8.72 -23.32
CA GLY A 15 -9.34 8.45 -24.43
C GLY A 15 -10.56 7.68 -23.94
N SER A 16 -11.74 8.24 -24.23
CA SER A 16 -13.04 7.59 -24.36
C SER A 16 -13.49 6.58 -23.30
N GLY A 17 -14.39 7.03 -22.42
CA GLY A 17 -15.62 6.27 -22.10
C GLY A 17 -15.46 4.94 -21.35
N ALA A 18 -15.08 4.99 -20.08
CA ALA A 18 -15.52 4.02 -19.07
C ALA A 18 -15.42 4.67 -17.70
N ALA A 19 -16.45 4.51 -16.87
CA ALA A 19 -16.51 5.01 -15.50
C ALA A 19 -15.23 4.65 -14.71
N PRO A 20 -14.82 5.46 -13.71
CA PRO A 20 -13.65 5.15 -12.90
C PRO A 20 -13.92 3.84 -12.14
N ARG A 21 -13.34 2.73 -12.63
CA ARG A 21 -13.22 1.50 -11.85
C ARG A 21 -12.32 1.84 -10.67
N VAL A 22 -12.94 2.10 -9.54
CA VAL A 22 -12.33 1.84 -8.24
C VAL A 22 -11.71 0.44 -8.30
N PRO A 23 -10.45 0.25 -7.87
CA PRO A 23 -9.88 -1.09 -7.79
C PRO A 23 -10.73 -1.88 -6.79
N ASP A 24 -11.53 -2.81 -7.31
CA ASP A 24 -12.31 -3.75 -6.51
C ASP A 24 -11.35 -4.51 -5.59
N PRO A 25 -11.49 -4.42 -4.25
CA PRO A 25 -10.70 -5.23 -3.34
C PRO A 25 -11.20 -6.67 -3.43
N CYS A 26 -10.46 -7.48 -4.21
CA CYS A 26 -10.62 -8.92 -4.38
C CYS A 26 -11.85 -9.38 -5.21
N PRO A 27 -11.69 -10.42 -6.03
CA PRO A 27 -12.78 -11.01 -6.80
C PRO A 27 -13.89 -11.52 -5.86
N PRO A 28 -15.17 -11.33 -6.21
CA PRO A 28 -16.29 -11.77 -5.38
C PRO A 28 -16.28 -13.31 -5.28
N GLY A 29 -16.00 -13.83 -4.08
CA GLY A 29 -15.84 -15.26 -3.79
C GLY A 29 -14.64 -15.61 -2.92
N HIS A 30 -13.71 -14.67 -2.67
CA HIS A 30 -12.61 -14.85 -1.72
C HIS A 30 -12.92 -14.03 -0.46
N GLU A 31 -13.46 -14.67 0.57
CA GLU A 31 -13.54 -14.08 1.91
C GLU A 31 -12.13 -13.65 2.33
N PRO A 32 -11.94 -12.45 2.91
CA PRO A 32 -10.64 -12.06 3.41
C PRO A 32 -10.17 -13.10 4.42
N ALA A 33 -8.99 -13.68 4.19
CA ALA A 33 -8.41 -14.68 5.09
C ALA A 33 -8.21 -14.14 6.51
N GLY A 34 -8.13 -12.82 6.64
CA GLY A 34 -8.09 -12.10 7.90
C GLY A 34 -7.98 -10.58 7.68
N VAL A 35 -8.10 -9.83 8.77
CA VAL A 35 -7.89 -8.37 8.79
C VAL A 35 -6.62 -8.07 9.59
N VAL A 36 -5.75 -7.23 9.05
CA VAL A 36 -4.52 -6.77 9.71
C VAL A 36 -4.47 -5.25 9.70
N SER A 37 -4.08 -4.63 10.82
CA SER A 37 -3.91 -3.17 10.87
C SER A 37 -2.54 -2.73 10.37
N LEU A 38 -2.46 -1.50 9.86
CA LEU A 38 -1.19 -0.90 9.48
C LEU A 38 -0.24 -0.80 10.68
N ALA A 39 -0.76 -0.54 11.88
CA ALA A 39 0.01 -0.56 13.12
C ALA A 39 0.65 -1.93 13.37
N GLN A 40 -0.10 -3.02 13.19
CA GLN A 40 0.46 -4.38 13.32
C GLN A 40 1.57 -4.65 12.29
N LEU A 41 1.39 -4.22 11.03
CA LEU A 41 2.44 -4.34 10.02
C LEU A 41 3.68 -3.51 10.35
N TYR A 42 3.49 -2.36 11.00
CA TYR A 42 4.58 -1.50 11.45
C TYR A 42 5.38 -2.14 12.58
N GLU A 43 4.71 -2.75 13.55
CA GLU A 43 5.35 -3.53 14.63
C GLU A 43 6.14 -4.72 14.07
N VAL A 44 5.57 -5.44 13.10
CA VAL A 44 6.27 -6.53 12.41
C VAL A 44 7.48 -5.99 11.64
N ALA A 45 7.36 -4.84 10.98
CA ALA A 45 8.48 -4.20 10.29
C ALA A 45 9.59 -3.78 11.26
N LEU A 46 9.26 -3.24 12.42
CA LEU A 46 10.21 -2.88 13.48
C LEU A 46 10.93 -4.12 14.02
N ALA A 47 10.21 -5.21 14.29
CA ALA A 47 10.82 -6.47 14.69
C ALA A 47 11.73 -7.02 13.58
N LYS A 48 11.29 -6.93 12.32
CA LYS A 48 12.02 -7.39 11.14
C LYS A 48 13.25 -6.54 10.81
N GLN A 49 13.30 -5.28 11.24
CA GLN A 49 14.51 -4.46 11.13
C GLN A 49 15.64 -4.87 12.08
N LYS A 50 15.31 -5.54 13.18
CA LYS A 50 16.32 -6.07 14.11
C LYS A 50 17.01 -7.32 13.55
N ASP A 51 16.47 -7.90 12.48
CA ASP A 51 17.07 -9.03 11.80
C ASP A 51 18.36 -8.60 11.08
N PRO A 52 19.47 -9.33 11.25
CA PRO A 52 20.76 -8.96 10.67
C PRO A 52 20.75 -8.94 9.13
N GLU A 53 19.93 -9.75 8.45
CA GLU A 53 19.84 -9.75 6.98
C GLU A 53 19.13 -8.50 6.45
N VAL A 54 18.17 -7.99 7.22
CA VAL A 54 17.42 -6.78 6.87
C VAL A 54 18.20 -5.53 7.24
N ALA A 55 18.91 -5.57 8.38
CA ALA A 55 19.80 -4.50 8.83
C ALA A 55 20.99 -4.31 7.87
N THR A 56 21.62 -5.40 7.41
CA THR A 56 22.71 -5.33 6.41
C THR A 56 22.24 -4.80 5.06
N ARG A 57 21.00 -5.07 4.66
CA ARG A 57 20.40 -4.51 3.45
C ARG A 57 20.07 -3.01 3.59
N GLY A 58 20.07 -2.45 4.80
CA GLY A 58 19.78 -1.03 5.04
C GLY A 58 18.38 -0.61 4.57
N THR A 59 17.41 -1.53 4.58
CA THR A 59 16.08 -1.25 4.00
C THR A 59 15.31 -0.31 4.91
N ALA A 60 14.89 0.85 4.36
CA ALA A 60 14.09 1.81 5.09
C ALA A 60 12.75 1.21 5.55
N LEU A 61 12.32 1.59 6.74
CA LEU A 61 11.09 1.11 7.37
C LEU A 61 9.84 1.23 6.46
N PRO A 62 9.57 2.37 5.78
CA PRO A 62 8.43 2.47 4.86
C PRO A 62 8.51 1.49 3.69
N ALA A 63 9.71 1.14 3.21
CA ALA A 63 9.88 0.16 2.14
C ALA A 63 9.60 -1.27 2.63
N LEU A 64 9.97 -1.59 3.88
CA LEU A 64 9.61 -2.86 4.52
C LEU A 64 8.11 -2.99 4.74
N VAL A 65 7.47 -1.94 5.26
CA VAL A 65 6.01 -1.91 5.45
C VAL A 65 5.30 -2.05 4.10
N GLY A 66 5.75 -1.34 3.06
CA GLY A 66 5.19 -1.49 1.70
C GLY A 66 5.29 -2.93 1.17
N SER A 67 6.43 -3.59 1.42
CA SER A 67 6.62 -5.00 1.06
C SER A 67 5.67 -5.93 1.84
N LEU A 68 5.52 -5.70 3.15
CA LEU A 68 4.60 -6.46 4.00
C LEU A 68 3.13 -6.25 3.62
N VAL A 69 2.73 -5.04 3.23
CA VAL A 69 1.39 -4.75 2.71
C VAL A 69 1.15 -5.51 1.39
N GLY A 70 2.16 -5.58 0.52
CA GLY A 70 2.10 -6.39 -0.69
C GLY A 70 1.93 -7.87 -0.39
N SER A 71 2.72 -8.41 0.53
CA SER A 71 2.61 -9.81 0.98
C SER A 71 1.25 -10.11 1.61
N ALA A 72 0.74 -9.21 2.46
CA ALA A 72 -0.57 -9.34 3.11
C ALA A 72 -1.69 -9.39 2.06
N ARG A 73 -1.65 -8.53 1.04
CA ARG A 73 -2.61 -8.56 -0.06
C ARG A 73 -2.55 -9.85 -0.86
N SER A 74 -1.35 -10.36 -1.16
CA SER A 74 -1.19 -11.65 -1.85
C SER A 74 -1.70 -12.84 -1.03
N LEU A 75 -1.68 -12.73 0.30
CA LEU A 75 -2.25 -13.72 1.23
C LEU A 75 -3.78 -13.60 1.41
N GLY A 76 -4.43 -12.62 0.76
CA GLY A 76 -5.85 -12.36 0.94
C GLY A 76 -6.19 -11.64 2.25
N LEU A 77 -5.21 -10.99 2.89
CA LEU A 77 -5.44 -10.20 4.10
C LEU A 77 -5.89 -8.78 3.76
N LEU A 78 -6.90 -8.29 4.46
CA LEU A 78 -7.37 -6.92 4.37
C LEU A 78 -6.52 -6.03 5.28
N VAL A 79 -5.73 -5.12 4.69
CA VAL A 79 -4.95 -4.15 5.44
C VAL A 79 -5.80 -2.92 5.75
N VAL A 80 -6.01 -2.61 7.04
CA VAL A 80 -6.79 -1.46 7.49
C VAL A 80 -5.91 -0.39 8.14
N PRO A 81 -6.19 0.91 7.92
CA PRO A 81 -5.38 2.02 8.46
C PRO A 81 -5.61 2.31 9.96
N ARG A 82 -6.30 1.41 10.68
CA ARG A 82 -6.77 1.61 12.07
C ARG A 82 -5.65 1.92 13.06
#